data_AF-A0A1C3EHU1-F1
#
_entry.id   AF-A0A1C3EHU1-F1
#
_cell.length_a   1.000
_cell.length_b   1.000
_cell.length_c   1.000
_cell.angle_alpha   90.00
_cell.angle_beta   90.00
_cell.angle_gamma   90.00
#
_symmetry.space_group_name_H-M   'P 1'
#
loop_
_entity.id
_entity.type
_entity.pdbx_description
1 polymer ?
#
loop_
_entity_poly.entity_id
_entity_poly.type
_entity_poly.pdbx_seq_one_letter_code
_entity_poly.pdbx_strand_id
1 'polypeptide(L)'
;MAFSSDSERELTAYHEAGHIFVGILHGGRLKLASLEPEEDEGPRRFGDTTMAWRKSIRERNDFALILCEVALAGPMAETIYSGDETHPAHVPQWQPDWRNALQMAERLMPDLRKQIEFLEDRCARLHRFLREDHHWSAIGDIADLLMCNDVVEHDDVIDLIQHWRR
;
A
#
# COMPACT_ATOMS: atom_id res chain seq x y z
N MET A 1 -0.86 -23.80 -4.97
CA MET A 1 -1.30 -23.68 -6.36
C MET A 1 -0.37 -22.66 -6.99
N ALA A 2 0.34 -22.97 -8.08
CA ALA A 2 1.18 -21.97 -8.73
C ALA A 2 0.27 -21.00 -9.48
N PHE A 3 0.31 -19.72 -9.12
CA PHE A 3 -0.36 -18.68 -9.90
C PHE A 3 0.35 -18.56 -11.26
N SER A 4 -0.39 -18.14 -12.29
CA SER A 4 0.24 -17.76 -13.55
C SER A 4 1.07 -16.49 -13.33
N SER A 5 2.13 -16.26 -14.11
CA SER A 5 2.94 -15.04 -14.00
C SER A 5 2.11 -13.77 -14.09
N ASP A 6 1.04 -13.81 -14.89
CA ASP A 6 0.14 -12.67 -15.11
C ASP A 6 -0.73 -12.42 -13.86
N SER A 7 -1.17 -13.49 -13.19
CA SER A 7 -1.92 -13.38 -11.93
C SER A 7 -1.06 -12.85 -10.77
N GLU A 8 0.22 -13.22 -10.72
CA GLU A 8 1.17 -12.67 -9.74
C GLU A 8 1.44 -11.18 -10.00
N ARG A 9 1.53 -10.78 -11.26
CA ARG A 9 1.70 -9.38 -11.67
C ARG A 9 0.46 -8.54 -11.34
N GLU A 10 -0.74 -9.06 -11.55
CA GLU A 10 -1.98 -8.38 -11.15
C GLU A 10 -2.05 -8.18 -9.63
N LEU A 11 -1.78 -9.23 -8.84
CA LEU A 11 -1.76 -9.12 -7.36
C LEU A 11 -0.81 -8.02 -6.90
N THR A 12 0.37 -7.97 -7.50
CA THR A 12 1.37 -6.93 -7.28
C THR A 12 0.84 -5.54 -7.65
N ALA A 13 0.17 -5.41 -8.79
CA ALA A 13 -0.38 -4.12 -9.21
C ALA A 13 -1.41 -3.59 -8.22
N TYR A 14 -2.29 -4.44 -7.69
CA TYR A 14 -3.22 -4.06 -6.62
C TYR A 14 -2.50 -3.72 -5.31
N HIS A 15 -1.44 -4.46 -4.98
CA HIS A 15 -0.60 -4.17 -3.82
C HIS A 15 0.01 -2.76 -3.90
N GLU A 16 0.71 -2.45 -4.99
CA GLU A 16 1.33 -1.13 -5.17
C GLU A 16 0.27 -0.02 -5.29
N ALA A 17 -0.85 -0.28 -5.97
CA ALA A 17 -1.96 0.66 -6.06
C ALA A 17 -2.52 1.04 -4.68
N GLY A 18 -2.59 0.09 -3.74
CA GLY A 18 -2.97 0.34 -2.35
C GLY A 18 -2.05 1.37 -1.66
N HIS A 19 -0.74 1.17 -1.73
CA HIS A 19 0.24 2.11 -1.18
C HIS A 19 0.13 3.51 -1.79
N ILE A 20 0.08 3.57 -3.12
CA ILE A 20 -0.01 4.81 -3.88
C ILE A 20 -1.27 5.58 -3.49
N PHE A 21 -2.42 4.90 -3.52
CA PHE A 21 -3.72 5.49 -3.23
C PHE A 21 -3.73 6.13 -1.84
N VAL A 22 -3.46 5.36 -0.79
CA VAL A 22 -3.45 5.85 0.59
C VAL A 22 -2.39 6.93 0.79
N GLY A 23 -1.19 6.76 0.21
CA GLY A 23 -0.12 7.74 0.26
C GLY A 23 -0.54 9.10 -0.30
N ILE A 24 -1.24 9.11 -1.43
CA ILE A 24 -1.76 10.34 -2.05
C ILE A 24 -2.89 10.95 -1.21
N LEU A 25 -3.79 10.16 -0.62
CA LEU A 25 -4.86 10.72 0.23
C LEU A 25 -4.29 11.50 1.43
N HIS A 26 -3.14 11.08 1.96
CA HIS A 26 -2.43 11.78 3.03
C HIS A 26 -1.55 12.95 2.54
N GLY A 27 -1.57 13.27 1.25
CA GLY A 27 -0.83 14.37 0.64
C GLY A 27 0.62 14.02 0.27
N GLY A 28 0.94 12.74 0.19
CA GLY A 28 2.20 12.26 -0.37
C GLY A 28 2.27 12.49 -1.87
N ARG A 29 3.48 12.68 -2.39
CA ARG A 29 3.75 12.76 -3.82
C ARG A 29 4.42 11.48 -4.29
N LEU A 30 3.86 10.81 -5.28
CA LEU A 30 4.49 9.67 -5.92
C LEU A 30 5.80 10.10 -6.60
N LYS A 31 6.87 9.34 -6.37
CA LYS A 31 8.17 9.55 -7.02
C LYS A 31 8.48 8.48 -8.04
N LEU A 32 8.15 7.24 -7.69
CA LEU A 32 8.35 6.07 -8.52
C LEU A 32 7.29 5.04 -8.10
N ALA A 33 6.70 4.37 -9.08
CA ALA A 33 6.01 3.11 -8.90
C ALA A 33 6.41 2.18 -10.04
N SER A 34 6.76 0.94 -9.71
CA SER A 34 7.16 -0.10 -10.66
C SER A 34 6.63 -1.46 -10.17
N LEU A 35 6.23 -2.31 -11.13
CA LEU A 35 5.92 -3.73 -10.89
C LEU A 35 7.15 -4.64 -11.01
N GLU A 36 8.30 -4.07 -11.38
CA GLU A 36 9.58 -4.76 -11.38
C GLU A 36 10.41 -4.23 -10.21
N PRO A 37 10.70 -5.05 -9.18
CA PRO A 37 11.54 -4.65 -8.06
C PRO A 37 12.98 -4.40 -8.54
N GLU A 38 13.73 -3.55 -7.84
CA GLU A 38 15.18 -3.54 -8.00
C GLU A 38 15.76 -4.91 -7.59
N GLU A 39 16.70 -5.46 -8.38
CA GLU A 39 17.38 -6.71 -8.03
C GLU A 39 18.21 -6.51 -6.74
N ASP A 40 17.73 -7.03 -5.60
CA ASP A 40 18.45 -7.06 -4.32
C ASP A 40 18.64 -8.49 -3.76
N GLU A 41 19.57 -8.67 -2.81
CA GLU A 41 19.82 -9.98 -2.14
C GLU A 41 18.71 -10.38 -1.13
N GLY A 42 17.61 -9.62 -1.06
CA GLY A 42 16.50 -9.86 -0.14
C GLY A 42 15.51 -10.93 -0.63
N PRO A 43 14.45 -11.22 0.16
CA PRO A 43 13.30 -11.94 -0.36
C PRO A 43 12.78 -11.22 -1.59
N ARG A 44 12.42 -11.96 -2.65
CA ARG A 44 11.85 -11.37 -3.87
C ARG A 44 10.69 -10.45 -3.50
N ARG A 45 10.90 -9.15 -3.68
CA ARG A 45 9.85 -8.13 -3.66
C ARG A 45 9.15 -8.19 -5.01
N PHE A 46 7.92 -7.70 -5.11
CA PHE A 46 7.20 -7.74 -6.37
C PHE A 46 6.97 -6.36 -6.99
N GLY A 47 7.31 -5.27 -6.31
CA GLY A 47 7.30 -3.92 -6.87
C GLY A 47 8.07 -2.94 -5.99
N ASP A 48 8.11 -1.67 -6.38
CA ASP A 48 8.62 -0.58 -5.54
C ASP A 48 7.77 0.68 -5.72
N THR A 49 7.15 1.13 -4.63
CA THR A 49 6.49 2.43 -4.53
C THR A 49 7.25 3.36 -3.59
N THR A 50 7.71 4.48 -4.12
CA THR A 50 8.38 5.53 -3.33
C THR A 50 7.52 6.79 -3.24
N MET A 51 7.17 7.16 -2.00
CA MET A 51 6.42 8.39 -1.69
C MET A 51 7.32 9.48 -1.11
N ALA A 52 7.21 10.69 -1.64
CA ALA A 52 7.84 11.88 -1.08
C ALA A 52 6.84 12.71 -0.25
N TRP A 53 7.29 13.09 0.94
CA TRP A 53 6.49 13.84 1.90
C TRP A 53 7.00 15.27 2.06
N ARG A 54 6.10 16.25 1.95
CA ARG A 54 6.42 17.65 2.25
C ARG A 54 6.85 17.79 3.71
N LYS A 55 7.75 18.73 4.01
CA LYS A 55 8.22 19.00 5.38
C LYS A 55 7.06 19.20 6.36
N SER A 56 6.05 19.96 5.95
CA SER A 56 4.85 20.22 6.76
C SER A 56 4.05 18.96 7.11
N ILE A 57 4.09 17.91 6.28
CA ILE A 57 3.44 16.63 6.58
C ILE A 57 4.30 15.82 7.55
N ARG A 58 5.62 15.78 7.32
CA ARG A 58 6.57 15.05 8.18
C ARG A 58 6.60 15.55 9.62
N GLU A 59 6.30 16.83 9.82
CA GLU A 59 6.27 17.49 11.15
C GLU A 59 4.93 17.31 11.87
N ARG A 60 3.93 16.66 11.25
CA ARG A 60 2.66 16.37 11.92
C ARG A 60 2.82 15.29 12.98
N ASN A 61 2.06 15.41 14.06
CA ASN A 61 2.04 14.44 15.15
C ASN A 61 1.52 13.06 14.72
N ASP A 62 0.71 12.99 13.66
CA ASP A 62 0.16 11.74 13.11
C ASP A 62 1.01 11.16 11.97
N PHE A 63 2.21 11.71 11.68
CA PHE A 63 3.02 11.23 10.55
C PHE A 63 3.40 9.75 10.66
N ALA A 64 3.69 9.25 11.87
CA ALA A 64 3.94 7.82 12.07
C ALA A 64 2.70 6.97 11.79
N LEU A 65 1.50 7.44 12.16
CA LEU A 65 0.24 6.77 11.80
C LEU A 65 0.03 6.74 10.29
N ILE A 66 0.30 7.85 9.59
CA ILE A 66 0.22 7.92 8.12
C ILE A 66 1.13 6.85 7.49
N LEU A 67 2.36 6.71 7.96
CA LEU A 67 3.29 5.71 7.43
C LEU A 67 2.86 4.27 7.76
N CYS A 68 2.24 4.02 8.94
CA CYS A 68 1.60 2.73 9.22
C CYS A 68 0.49 2.43 8.21
N GLU A 69 -0.39 3.40 7.96
CA GLU A 69 -1.54 3.20 7.07
C GLU A 69 -1.11 2.99 5.62
N VAL A 70 -0.10 3.73 5.15
CA VAL A 70 0.48 3.52 3.83
C VAL A 70 1.10 2.13 3.71
N ALA A 71 1.92 1.70 4.68
CA ALA A 71 2.54 0.38 4.64
C ALA A 71 1.50 -0.75 4.65
N LEU A 72 0.42 -0.63 5.42
CA LEU A 72 -0.63 -1.66 5.45
C LEU A 72 -1.55 -1.64 4.23
N ALA A 73 -1.58 -0.55 3.45
CA ALA A 73 -2.53 -0.38 2.36
C ALA A 73 -2.34 -1.40 1.23
N GLY A 74 -1.11 -1.73 0.87
CA GLY A 74 -0.82 -2.72 -0.18
C GLY A 74 -1.34 -4.12 0.15
N PRO A 75 -0.97 -4.71 1.30
CA PRO A 75 -1.55 -5.96 1.77
C PRO A 75 -3.08 -5.94 1.82
N MET A 76 -3.69 -4.83 2.25
CA MET A 76 -5.15 -4.73 2.31
C MET A 76 -5.81 -4.64 0.92
N ALA A 77 -5.19 -3.98 -0.05
CA ALA A 77 -5.67 -3.99 -1.42
C ALA A 77 -5.55 -5.39 -2.06
N GLU A 78 -4.44 -6.08 -1.81
CA GLU A 78 -4.22 -7.44 -2.32
C GLU A 78 -5.21 -8.46 -1.72
N THR A 79 -5.53 -8.38 -0.43
CA THR A 79 -6.56 -9.22 0.22
C THR A 79 -7.95 -8.98 -0.37
N ILE A 80 -8.31 -7.72 -0.69
CA ILE A 80 -9.58 -7.39 -1.35
C ILE A 80 -9.62 -7.99 -2.77
N TYR A 81 -8.55 -7.83 -3.55
CA TYR A 81 -8.47 -8.33 -4.92
C TYR A 81 -8.50 -9.86 -4.98
N SER A 82 -7.66 -10.52 -4.19
CA SER A 82 -7.54 -11.98 -4.16
C SER A 82 -8.73 -12.68 -3.49
N GLY A 83 -9.44 -11.98 -2.60
CA GLY A 83 -10.42 -12.58 -1.70
C GLY A 83 -9.80 -13.48 -0.62
N ASP A 84 -8.47 -13.50 -0.49
CA ASP A 84 -7.76 -14.24 0.55
C ASP A 84 -7.62 -13.37 1.80
N GLU A 85 -8.29 -13.75 2.89
CA GLU A 85 -8.27 -13.02 4.17
C GLU A 85 -7.08 -13.42 5.08
N THR A 86 -5.98 -13.91 4.51
CA THR A 86 -4.79 -14.28 5.27
C THR A 86 -4.21 -13.09 6.05
N HIS A 87 -3.85 -13.34 7.31
CA HIS A 87 -3.28 -12.31 8.17
C HIS A 87 -1.92 -11.82 7.63
N PRO A 88 -1.67 -10.49 7.55
CA PRO A 88 -0.47 -10.00 6.87
C PRO A 88 0.87 -10.46 7.43
N ALA A 89 0.96 -10.65 8.75
CA ALA A 89 2.15 -11.18 9.39
C ALA A 89 2.49 -12.63 8.99
N HIS A 90 1.62 -13.35 8.27
CA HIS A 90 1.85 -14.73 7.84
C HIS A 90 2.19 -14.87 6.35
N VAL A 91 2.07 -13.79 5.58
CA VAL A 91 2.43 -13.78 4.15
C VAL A 91 3.89 -13.33 4.01
N PRO A 92 4.80 -14.17 3.50
CA PRO A 92 6.22 -13.82 3.38
C PRO A 92 6.47 -12.54 2.56
N GLN A 93 5.69 -12.31 1.52
CA GLN A 93 5.80 -11.18 0.61
C GLN A 93 5.50 -9.85 1.30
N TRP A 94 4.56 -9.85 2.26
CA TRP A 94 4.13 -8.64 2.96
C TRP A 94 4.93 -8.36 4.25
N GLN A 95 5.98 -9.16 4.53
CA GLN A 95 6.82 -8.96 5.70
C GLN A 95 7.56 -7.62 5.75
N PRO A 96 8.03 -7.03 4.64
CA PRO A 96 8.58 -5.68 4.64
C PRO A 96 7.56 -4.65 5.11
N ASP A 97 6.33 -4.70 4.59
CA ASP A 97 5.24 -3.79 4.95
C ASP A 97 4.85 -3.91 6.41
N TRP A 98 4.68 -5.15 6.88
CA TRP A 98 4.38 -5.41 8.27
C TRP A 98 5.47 -4.89 9.21
N ARG A 99 6.75 -5.09 8.86
CA ARG A 99 7.88 -4.58 9.64
C ARG A 99 7.95 -3.05 9.63
N ASN A 100 7.69 -2.41 8.49
CA ASN A 100 7.62 -0.96 8.38
C ASN A 100 6.49 -0.39 9.24
N ALA A 101 5.29 -0.99 9.17
CA ALA A 101 4.16 -0.60 9.99
C ALA A 101 4.44 -0.78 11.49
N LEU A 102 5.11 -1.87 11.88
CA LEU A 102 5.50 -2.14 13.27
C LEU A 102 6.52 -1.12 13.79
N GLN A 103 7.54 -0.78 12.99
CA GLN A 103 8.52 0.25 13.36
C GLN A 103 7.85 1.61 13.57
N MET A 104 6.83 1.94 12.78
CA MET A 104 6.08 3.18 12.95
C MET A 104 5.14 3.10 14.16
N ALA A 105 4.52 1.96 14.42
CA ALA A 105 3.70 1.73 15.61
C ALA A 105 4.52 1.83 16.90
N GLU A 106 5.77 1.39 16.91
CA GLU A 106 6.69 1.54 18.05
C GLU A 106 6.86 3.01 18.48
N ARG A 107 6.87 3.92 17.52
CA ARG A 107 6.98 5.38 17.78
C ARG A 107 5.71 5.96 18.39
N LEU A 108 4.57 5.29 18.20
CA LEU A 108 3.27 5.67 18.75
C LEU A 108 3.05 5.04 20.13
N MET A 109 3.53 3.81 20.33
CA MET A 109 3.39 3.07 21.58
C MET A 109 4.53 2.04 21.77
N PRO A 110 5.13 1.95 22.98
CA PRO A 110 6.30 1.11 23.21
C PRO A 110 5.98 -0.38 23.45
N ASP A 111 4.71 -0.73 23.74
CA ASP A 111 4.32 -2.10 24.08
C ASP A 111 3.99 -2.90 22.82
N LEU A 112 4.74 -3.98 22.58
CA LEU A 112 4.60 -4.82 21.38
C LEU A 112 3.20 -5.41 21.21
N ARG A 113 2.55 -5.83 22.30
CA ARG A 113 1.20 -6.39 22.22
C ARG A 113 0.21 -5.33 21.75
N LYS A 114 0.29 -4.12 22.32
CA LYS A 114 -0.53 -2.99 21.89
C LYS A 114 -0.23 -2.56 20.45
N GLN A 115 1.03 -2.64 20.01
CA GLN A 115 1.39 -2.39 18.61
C GLN A 115 0.67 -3.38 17.68
N ILE A 116 0.71 -4.67 17.98
CA ILE A 116 0.03 -5.71 17.18
C ILE A 116 -1.49 -5.47 17.17
N GLU A 117 -2.11 -5.31 18.34
CA GLU A 117 -3.56 -5.03 18.44
C GLU A 117 -3.95 -3.78 17.65
N PHE A 118 -3.11 -2.74 17.68
CA PHE A 118 -3.30 -1.51 16.90
C PHE A 118 -3.21 -1.76 15.39
N LEU A 119 -2.21 -2.52 14.93
CA LEU A 119 -2.02 -2.81 13.50
C LEU A 119 -3.13 -3.70 12.95
N GLU A 120 -3.57 -4.72 13.69
CA GLU A 120 -4.71 -5.57 13.32
C GLU A 120 -6.00 -4.74 13.13
N ASP A 121 -6.27 -3.84 14.08
CA ASP A 121 -7.40 -2.93 14.03
C ASP A 121 -7.25 -1.91 12.88
N ARG A 122 -6.03 -1.49 12.53
CA ARG A 122 -5.76 -0.67 11.32
C ARG A 122 -6.03 -1.45 10.03
N CYS A 123 -5.57 -2.70 9.92
CA CYS A 123 -5.86 -3.58 8.78
C CYS A 123 -7.38 -3.69 8.55
N ALA A 124 -8.14 -4.01 9.59
CA ALA A 124 -9.60 -4.16 9.49
C ALA A 124 -10.31 -2.88 9.00
N ARG A 125 -9.83 -1.70 9.42
CA ARG A 125 -10.36 -0.42 8.96
C ARG A 125 -9.96 -0.08 7.54
N LEU A 126 -8.68 -0.28 7.19
CA LEU A 126 -8.19 -0.05 5.83
C LEU A 126 -8.92 -0.96 4.85
N HIS A 127 -9.04 -2.25 5.15
CA HIS A 127 -9.78 -3.19 4.32
C HIS A 127 -11.23 -2.71 4.05
N ARG A 128 -11.93 -2.22 5.08
CA ARG A 128 -13.28 -1.65 4.90
C ARG A 128 -13.27 -0.38 4.05
N PHE A 129 -12.34 0.53 4.34
CA PHE A 129 -12.21 1.81 3.68
C PHE A 129 -11.88 1.65 2.18
N LEU A 130 -10.90 0.81 1.84
CA LEU A 130 -10.47 0.58 0.46
C LEU A 130 -11.55 -0.14 -0.37
N ARG A 131 -12.43 -0.92 0.27
CA ARG A 131 -13.53 -1.65 -0.39
C ARG A 131 -14.73 -0.76 -0.75
N GLU A 132 -14.78 0.49 -0.29
CA GLU A 132 -15.82 1.42 -0.71
C GLU A 132 -15.74 1.66 -2.23
N ASP A 133 -16.87 1.58 -2.94
CA ASP A 133 -16.91 1.51 -4.41
C ASP A 133 -15.99 2.52 -5.10
N HIS A 134 -16.05 3.79 -4.71
CA HIS A 134 -15.24 4.86 -5.29
C HIS A 134 -13.74 4.73 -4.99
N HIS A 135 -13.35 4.24 -3.82
CA HIS A 135 -11.95 3.96 -3.50
C HIS A 135 -11.47 2.74 -4.28
N TRP A 136 -12.28 1.69 -4.34
CA TRP A 136 -11.90 0.47 -5.03
C TRP A 136 -11.77 0.67 -6.54
N SER A 137 -12.66 1.46 -7.15
CA SER A 137 -12.54 1.82 -8.56
C SER A 137 -11.28 2.65 -8.85
N ALA A 138 -10.93 3.60 -7.97
CA ALA A 138 -9.68 4.35 -8.13
C ALA A 138 -8.44 3.44 -8.00
N ILE A 139 -8.45 2.50 -7.06
CA ILE A 139 -7.36 1.52 -6.89
C ILE A 139 -7.24 0.63 -8.13
N GLY A 140 -8.37 0.16 -8.68
CA GLY A 140 -8.40 -0.62 -9.91
C GLY A 140 -7.77 0.13 -11.09
N ASP A 141 -8.16 1.39 -11.32
CA ASP A 141 -7.57 2.19 -12.40
C ASP A 141 -6.07 2.45 -12.19
N ILE A 142 -5.60 2.60 -10.94
CA ILE A 142 -4.18 2.73 -10.64
C ILE A 142 -3.44 1.41 -10.92
N ALA A 143 -4.02 0.27 -10.57
CA ALA A 143 -3.46 -1.04 -10.87
C ALA A 143 -3.35 -1.26 -12.39
N ASP A 144 -4.40 -0.91 -13.16
CA ASP A 144 -4.37 -0.93 -14.62
C ASP A 144 -3.27 -0.02 -15.19
N LEU A 145 -3.13 1.19 -14.64
CA LEU A 145 -2.07 2.12 -15.03
C LEU A 145 -0.67 1.53 -14.80
N LEU A 146 -0.45 0.85 -13.67
CA LEU A 146 0.82 0.15 -13.35
C LEU A 146 1.08 -1.03 -14.29
N MET A 147 0.05 -1.78 -14.68
CA MET A 147 0.22 -2.91 -15.59
C MET A 147 0.55 -2.48 -17.02
N CYS A 148 0.04 -1.33 -17.45
CA CYS A 148 0.24 -0.81 -18.80
C CYS A 148 1.53 -0.01 -19.00
N ASN A 149 2.23 0.38 -17.93
CA ASN A 149 3.37 1.29 -18.01
C ASN A 149 4.55 0.79 -17.18
N ASP A 150 5.76 0.93 -17.71
CA ASP A 150 6.99 0.62 -16.98
C ASP A 150 7.25 1.64 -15.85
N VAL A 151 6.75 2.87 -16.00
CA VAL A 151 6.85 3.95 -15.00
C VAL A 151 5.54 4.70 -14.97
N VAL A 152 5.02 4.93 -13.75
CA VAL A 152 3.79 5.70 -13.52
C VAL A 152 4.11 7.09 -12.99
N GLU A 153 3.57 8.13 -13.63
CA GLU A 153 3.72 9.51 -13.18
C GLU A 153 2.73 9.89 -12.08
N HIS A 154 3.13 10.84 -11.23
CA HIS A 154 2.29 11.31 -10.14
C HIS A 154 0.98 11.95 -10.61
N ASP A 155 1.05 12.75 -11.68
CA ASP A 155 -0.08 13.57 -12.11
C ASP A 155 -1.18 12.68 -12.73
N ASP A 156 -0.81 11.61 -13.45
CA ASP A 156 -1.75 10.60 -13.96
C ASP A 156 -2.59 9.96 -12.84
N VAL A 157 -1.92 9.59 -11.74
CA VAL A 157 -2.60 8.99 -10.58
C VAL A 157 -3.52 10.00 -9.89
N ILE A 158 -3.12 11.27 -9.80
CA ILE A 158 -3.95 12.31 -9.21
C ILE A 158 -5.24 12.49 -10.02
N ASP A 159 -5.16 12.47 -11.35
CA ASP A 159 -6.31 12.60 -12.23
C ASP A 159 -7.31 11.45 -12.03
N LEU A 160 -6.82 10.21 -11.88
CA LEU A 160 -7.65 9.04 -11.56
C LEU A 160 -8.36 9.20 -10.20
N ILE A 161 -7.63 9.55 -9.14
CA ILE A 161 -8.21 9.72 -7.81
C ILE A 161 -9.25 10.86 -7.79
N GLN A 162 -9.00 11.95 -8.52
CA GLN A 162 -9.96 13.06 -8.65
C GLN A 162 -11.17 12.71 -9.50
N HIS A 163 -11.05 11.79 -10.45
CA HIS A 163 -12.19 11.29 -11.22
C HIS A 163 -13.22 10.63 -10.30
N TRP A 164 -12.79 9.71 -9.44
CA TRP A 164 -13.68 8.93 -8.56
C TRP A 164 -14.18 9.68 -7.32
N ARG A 165 -13.63 10.85 -7.02
CA ARG A 165 -14.09 11.73 -5.92
C ARG A 165 -15.21 12.69 -6.31
N ARG A 166 -15.55 12.77 -7.60
CA ARG A 166 -16.61 13.63 -8.14
C ARG A 166 -17.95 12.92 -8.13
#